data_AF-A0A0A0ATM6-F1
#
_entry.id   AF-A0A0A0ATM6-F1
#
_cell.length_a   1.000
_cell.length_b   1.000
_cell.length_c   1.000
_cell.angle_alpha   90.00
_cell.angle_beta   90.00
_cell.angle_gamma   90.00
#
_symmetry.space_group_name_H-M   'P 1'
#
loop_
_entity.id
_entity.type
_entity.pdbx_description
1 polymer ?
#
loop_
_entity_poly.entity_id
_entity_poly.type
_entity_poly.pdbx_seq_one_letter_code
_entity_poly.pdbx_strand_id
1 'polypeptide(L)'
;FREDEINTPAQISEVFDSIAYSKGASVLRMLSDFLTEDVFKEGLQSYLHTFAYGNTVYTDLWLHLQEAVIKNNVLLPTTISNIMDTWTLQMGFPVVSVNTLTGAINQKHFLLDPNSVVDRPSVF
;
A
#
# COMPACT_ATOMS: atom_id res chain seq x y z
N PHE A 1 3.64 9.57 -5.45
CA PHE A 1 3.95 11.01 -5.32
C PHE A 1 3.67 11.40 -3.88
N ARG A 2 4.49 12.27 -3.28
CA ARG A 2 4.08 12.87 -2.02
C ARG A 2 3.10 14.01 -2.32
N GLU A 3 2.09 14.18 -1.48
CA GLU A 3 0.99 15.12 -1.74
C GLU A 3 1.48 16.58 -1.83
N ASP A 4 2.56 16.92 -1.12
CA ASP A 4 3.23 18.23 -1.14
C ASP A 4 3.96 18.56 -2.45
N GLU A 5 4.21 17.56 -3.30
CA GLU A 5 4.84 17.76 -4.62
C GLU A 5 3.83 18.24 -5.69
N ILE A 6 2.51 18.14 -5.42
CA ILE A 6 1.44 18.42 -6.39
C ILE A 6 0.90 19.85 -6.17
N ASN A 7 1.32 20.79 -7.01
CA ASN A 7 1.03 22.21 -6.81
C ASN A 7 0.25 22.86 -7.97
N THR A 8 0.27 22.26 -9.17
CA THR A 8 -0.34 22.81 -10.38
C THR A 8 -1.45 21.93 -10.95
N PRO A 9 -2.43 22.49 -11.69
CA PRO A 9 -3.48 21.70 -12.34
C PRO A 9 -2.94 20.62 -13.30
N ALA A 10 -1.79 20.88 -13.93
CA ALA A 10 -1.12 19.90 -14.78
C ALA A 10 -0.61 18.71 -13.94
N GLN A 11 0.05 18.96 -12.81
CA GLN A 11 0.51 17.91 -11.90
C GLN A 11 -0.66 17.11 -11.30
N ILE A 12 -1.80 17.75 -11.03
CA ILE A 12 -3.02 17.04 -10.61
C ILE A 12 -3.45 16.04 -11.68
N SER A 13 -3.43 16.46 -12.96
CA SER A 13 -3.79 15.59 -14.08
C SER A 13 -2.83 14.40 -14.23
N GLU A 14 -1.55 14.60 -13.94
CA GLU A 14 -0.52 13.55 -14.00
C GLU A 14 -0.70 12.45 -12.94
N VAL A 15 -1.35 12.76 -11.81
CA VAL A 15 -1.61 11.76 -10.75
C VAL A 15 -2.73 10.79 -11.17
N PHE A 16 -3.56 11.15 -12.15
CA PHE A 16 -4.59 10.26 -12.72
C PHE A 16 -3.98 9.27 -13.72
N ASP A 17 -2.96 8.51 -13.30
CA ASP A 17 -2.24 7.54 -14.12
C ASP A 17 -2.61 6.09 -13.80
N SER A 18 -2.08 5.16 -14.60
CA SER A 18 -2.29 3.72 -14.39
C SER A 18 -1.67 3.20 -13.09
N ILE A 19 -0.72 3.91 -12.48
CA ILE A 19 -0.14 3.54 -11.19
C ILE A 19 -1.16 3.81 -10.09
N ALA A 20 -1.71 5.01 -10.02
CA ALA A 20 -2.71 5.38 -9.02
C ALA A 20 -3.91 4.41 -9.01
N TYR A 21 -4.41 4.04 -10.20
CA TYR A 21 -5.56 3.15 -10.32
C TYR A 21 -5.20 1.65 -10.22
N SER A 22 -4.31 1.14 -11.09
CA SER A 22 -4.07 -0.31 -11.19
C SER A 22 -3.21 -0.82 -10.04
N LYS A 23 -2.14 -0.11 -9.66
CA LYS A 23 -1.31 -0.49 -8.51
C LYS A 23 -2.11 -0.29 -7.21
N GLY A 24 -2.82 0.83 -7.09
CA GLY A 24 -3.69 1.11 -5.94
C GLY A 24 -4.71 -0.01 -5.70
N ALA A 25 -5.47 -0.41 -6.73
CA ALA A 25 -6.43 -1.50 -6.62
C ALA A 25 -5.78 -2.86 -6.27
N SER A 26 -4.61 -3.16 -6.86
CA SER A 26 -3.89 -4.42 -6.59
C SER A 26 -3.40 -4.49 -5.14
N VAL A 27 -2.87 -3.39 -4.62
CA VAL A 27 -2.38 -3.28 -3.24
C VAL A 27 -3.54 -3.32 -2.24
N LEU A 28 -4.67 -2.67 -2.54
CA LEU A 28 -5.89 -2.76 -1.71
C LEU A 28 -6.48 -4.18 -1.70
N ARG A 29 -6.45 -4.88 -2.84
CA ARG A 29 -6.88 -6.28 -2.91
C ARG A 29 -5.99 -7.18 -2.05
N MET A 30 -4.67 -7.01 -2.12
CA MET A 30 -3.71 -7.74 -1.28
C MET A 30 -3.98 -7.46 0.21
N LEU A 31 -4.24 -6.20 0.58
CA LEU A 31 -4.60 -5.79 1.93
C LEU A 31 -5.88 -6.47 2.44
N SER A 32 -6.94 -6.46 1.63
CA SER A 32 -8.18 -7.15 1.97
C SER A 32 -7.98 -8.66 2.15
N ASP A 33 -7.12 -9.28 1.34
CA ASP A 33 -6.85 -10.71 1.41
C ASP A 33 -6.14 -11.11 2.71
N PHE A 34 -5.06 -10.43 3.09
CA PHE A 34 -4.32 -10.78 4.31
C PHE A 34 -5.04 -10.38 5.59
N LEU A 35 -5.96 -9.41 5.54
CA LEU A 35 -6.81 -9.04 6.67
C LEU A 35 -8.07 -9.89 6.79
N THR A 36 -8.43 -10.63 5.74
CA THR A 36 -9.77 -11.14 5.46
C THR A 36 -10.77 -10.03 5.14
N GLU A 37 -11.72 -10.36 4.27
CA GLU A 37 -12.68 -9.40 3.73
C GLU A 37 -13.54 -8.78 4.85
N ASP A 38 -13.88 -9.54 5.89
CA ASP A 38 -14.78 -9.08 6.96
C ASP A 38 -14.11 -8.01 7.84
N VAL A 39 -12.86 -8.22 8.24
CA VAL A 39 -12.07 -7.23 9.01
C VAL A 39 -11.80 -5.99 8.15
N PHE A 40 -11.49 -6.18 6.88
CA PHE A 40 -11.29 -5.07 5.95
C PHE A 40 -12.57 -4.22 5.79
N LYS A 41 -13.73 -4.86 5.59
CA LYS A 41 -15.04 -4.18 5.50
C LYS A 41 -15.38 -3.44 6.79
N GLU A 42 -15.10 -4.04 7.95
CA GLU A 42 -15.33 -3.39 9.24
C GLU A 42 -14.50 -2.10 9.41
N GLY A 43 -13.20 -2.15 9.12
CA GLY A 43 -12.35 -0.96 9.19
C GLY A 43 -12.76 0.10 8.16
N LEU A 44 -13.14 -0.33 6.95
CA LEU A 44 -13.65 0.58 5.92
C LEU A 44 -14.96 1.27 6.32
N GLN A 45 -15.89 0.53 6.95
CA GLN A 45 -17.13 1.11 7.47
C GLN A 45 -16.84 2.15 8.55
N SER A 46 -15.96 1.82 9.50
CA SER A 46 -15.54 2.75 10.57
C SER A 46 -14.94 4.03 9.99
N TYR A 47 -14.05 3.91 9.02
CA TYR A 47 -13.45 5.02 8.29
C TYR A 47 -14.51 5.90 7.59
N LEU A 48 -15.38 5.30 6.77
CA LEU A 48 -16.40 6.03 6.02
C LEU A 48 -17.41 6.74 6.92
N HIS A 49 -17.81 6.13 8.04
CA HIS A 49 -18.71 6.74 9.00
C HIS A 49 -18.05 7.90 9.76
N THR A 50 -16.78 7.75 10.15
CA THR A 50 -16.04 8.77 10.91
C THR A 50 -15.80 10.03 10.09
N PHE A 51 -15.45 9.87 8.82
CA PHE A 51 -15.12 10.98 7.92
C PHE A 51 -16.23 11.33 6.92
N ALA A 52 -17.46 10.93 7.21
CA ALA A 52 -18.61 11.24 6.37
C ALA A 52 -18.71 12.77 6.16
N TYR A 53 -18.82 13.19 4.90
CA TYR A 53 -18.89 14.61 4.49
C TYR A 53 -17.64 15.45 4.80
N GLY A 54 -16.53 14.82 5.19
CA GLY A 54 -15.25 15.45 5.48
C GLY A 54 -14.18 15.14 4.45
N ASN A 55 -12.93 15.32 4.87
CA ASN A 55 -11.71 15.03 4.11
C ASN A 55 -10.86 14.05 4.90
N THR A 56 -9.97 13.36 4.22
CA THR A 56 -9.12 12.31 4.80
C THR A 56 -7.78 12.27 4.08
N VAL A 57 -6.77 11.80 4.79
CA VAL A 57 -5.48 11.38 4.21
C VAL A 57 -5.32 9.86 4.34
N TYR A 58 -4.35 9.28 3.62
CA TYR A 58 -4.17 7.83 3.59
C TYR A 58 -3.88 7.21 4.98
N THR A 59 -3.25 7.98 5.89
CA THR A 59 -2.96 7.52 7.26
C THR A 59 -4.23 7.29 8.08
N ASP A 60 -5.30 8.01 7.79
CA ASP A 60 -6.59 7.84 8.47
C ASP A 60 -7.20 6.46 8.14
N LEU A 61 -7.09 6.02 6.90
CA LEU A 61 -7.53 4.68 6.49
C LEU A 61 -6.74 3.58 7.21
N TRP A 62 -5.42 3.75 7.33
CA TRP A 62 -4.56 2.81 8.06
C TRP A 62 -4.94 2.70 9.53
N LEU A 63 -5.29 3.83 10.16
CA LEU A 63 -5.72 3.86 11.56
C LEU A 63 -6.99 3.01 11.77
N HIS A 64 -8.03 3.24 10.97
CA HIS A 64 -9.29 2.49 11.12
C HIS A 64 -9.16 1.00 10.79
N LEU A 65 -8.33 0.64 9.80
CA LEU A 65 -8.02 -0.76 9.52
C LEU A 65 -7.22 -1.40 10.65
N GLN A 66 -6.28 -0.66 11.27
CA GLN A 66 -5.51 -1.13 12.41
C GLN A 66 -6.40 -1.38 13.64
N GLU A 67 -7.40 -0.53 13.88
CA GLU A 67 -8.40 -0.73 14.94
C GLU A 67 -9.23 -2.02 14.71
N ALA A 68 -9.69 -2.25 13.47
CA ALA A 68 -10.41 -3.47 13.12
C ALA A 68 -9.54 -4.73 13.32
N VAL A 69 -8.25 -4.66 12.96
CA VAL A 69 -7.26 -5.73 13.21
C VAL A 69 -7.14 -6.04 14.70
N ILE A 70 -6.99 -5.02 15.54
CA ILE A 70 -6.87 -5.18 17.00
C ILE A 70 -8.14 -5.79 17.57
N LYS A 71 -9.31 -5.29 17.15
CA LYS A 71 -10.61 -5.78 17.62
C LYS A 71 -10.83 -7.26 17.27
N ASN A 72 -10.39 -7.69 16.09
CA ASN A 72 -10.55 -9.07 15.61
C ASN A 72 -9.35 -9.98 15.94
N ASN A 73 -8.35 -9.48 16.68
CA ASN A 73 -7.13 -10.21 17.04
C ASN A 73 -6.38 -10.82 15.84
N VAL A 74 -6.37 -10.12 14.71
CA VAL A 74 -5.62 -10.56 13.52
C VAL A 74 -4.12 -10.41 13.79
N LEU A 75 -3.37 -11.51 13.65
CA LEU A 75 -1.93 -11.50 13.84
C LEU A 75 -1.22 -10.94 12.60
N LEU A 76 -0.55 -9.81 12.77
CA LEU A 76 0.28 -9.20 11.74
C LEU A 76 1.74 -9.11 12.22
N PRO A 77 2.72 -9.16 11.30
CA PRO A 77 4.13 -9.03 11.68
C PRO A 77 4.49 -7.62 12.19
N THR A 78 3.71 -6.60 11.79
CA THR A 78 3.86 -5.20 12.23
C THR A 78 2.53 -4.45 11.98
N THR A 79 2.51 -3.13 12.19
CA THR A 79 1.33 -2.30 11.98
C THR A 79 0.94 -2.18 10.51
N ILE A 80 -0.33 -1.87 10.24
CA ILE A 80 -0.83 -1.62 8.87
C ILE A 80 -0.02 -0.52 8.19
N SER A 81 0.23 0.60 8.87
CA SER A 81 1.04 1.69 8.30
C SER A 81 2.41 1.20 7.86
N ASN A 82 3.14 0.49 8.72
CA ASN A 82 4.48 0.00 8.38
C ASN A 82 4.48 -0.95 7.17
N ILE A 83 3.46 -1.80 7.03
CA ILE A 83 3.34 -2.67 5.85
C ILE A 83 3.01 -1.79 4.63
N MET A 84 1.95 -1.00 4.70
CA MET A 84 1.39 -0.30 3.54
C MET A 84 2.28 0.84 3.05
N ASP A 85 3.03 1.50 3.93
CA ASP A 85 3.98 2.55 3.56
C ASP A 85 5.06 2.02 2.62
N THR A 86 5.50 0.77 2.78
CA THR A 86 6.44 0.13 1.82
C THR A 86 5.82 -0.11 0.44
N TRP A 87 4.49 -0.19 0.33
CA TRP A 87 3.81 -0.39 -0.95
C TRP A 87 3.36 0.92 -1.62
N THR A 88 3.07 1.95 -0.82
CA THR A 88 2.54 3.24 -1.29
C THR A 88 3.61 4.30 -1.48
N LEU A 89 4.66 4.31 -0.64
CA LEU A 89 5.71 5.34 -0.68
C LEU A 89 6.91 4.93 -1.54
N GLN A 90 7.09 3.63 -1.80
CA GLN A 90 8.14 3.10 -2.68
C GLN A 90 7.59 2.77 -4.08
N MET A 91 8.37 3.12 -5.11
CA MET A 91 8.03 2.77 -6.49
C MET A 91 8.30 1.29 -6.80
N GLY A 92 7.58 0.77 -7.79
CA GLY A 92 7.74 -0.61 -8.24
C GLY A 92 7.15 -1.62 -7.25
N PHE A 93 7.65 -2.87 -7.34
CA PHE A 93 7.24 -4.01 -6.54
C PHE A 93 8.36 -5.07 -6.53
N PRO A 94 8.39 -5.98 -5.55
CA PRO A 94 9.42 -7.01 -5.47
C PRO A 94 9.11 -8.20 -6.38
N VAL A 95 10.15 -8.87 -6.84
CA VAL A 95 10.11 -10.28 -7.28
C VAL A 95 10.60 -11.15 -6.13
N VAL A 96 9.80 -12.14 -5.76
CA VAL A 96 10.14 -13.13 -4.73
C VAL A 96 10.69 -14.37 -5.42
N SER A 97 11.94 -14.73 -5.10
CA SER A 97 12.58 -15.94 -5.64
C SER A 97 12.64 -17.01 -4.57
N VAL A 98 12.19 -18.21 -4.92
CA VAL A 98 12.16 -19.38 -4.02
C VAL A 98 13.14 -20.42 -4.55
N ASN A 99 14.12 -20.80 -3.73
CA ASN A 99 14.94 -21.96 -3.98
C ASN A 99 14.20 -23.21 -3.48
N THR A 100 13.68 -24.01 -4.40
CA THR A 100 12.87 -25.20 -4.07
C THR A 100 13.67 -26.36 -3.47
N LEU A 101 15.01 -26.34 -3.56
CA LEU A 101 15.87 -27.36 -2.98
C LEU A 101 16.17 -27.08 -1.50
N THR A 102 16.36 -25.80 -1.15
CA THR A 102 16.73 -25.39 0.22
C THR A 102 15.58 -24.77 1.00
N GLY A 103 14.50 -24.38 0.33
CA GLY A 103 13.42 -23.57 0.90
C GLY A 103 13.80 -22.11 1.13
N ALA A 104 14.98 -21.66 0.69
CA ALA A 104 15.41 -20.28 0.87
C ALA A 104 14.57 -19.33 0.01
N ILE A 105 14.07 -18.24 0.62
CA ILE A 105 13.26 -17.21 -0.01
C ILE A 105 14.04 -15.90 0.02
N ASN A 106 14.08 -15.19 -1.10
CA ASN A 106 14.62 -13.83 -1.18
C ASN A 106 13.67 -12.93 -1.97
N GLN A 107 13.76 -11.62 -1.75
CA GLN A 107 13.06 -10.62 -2.55
C GLN A 107 14.04 -9.56 -3.06
N LYS A 108 13.76 -9.01 -4.24
CA LYS A 108 14.49 -7.88 -4.83
C LYS A 108 13.53 -7.02 -5.65
N HIS A 109 13.84 -5.73 -5.85
CA HIS A 109 13.05 -4.86 -6.73
C HIS A 109 13.04 -5.45 -8.16
N PHE A 110 11.86 -5.63 -8.73
CA PHE A 110 11.70 -6.12 -10.09
C PHE A 110 11.81 -4.98 -11.10
N LEU A 111 12.75 -5.12 -12.05
CA LEU A 111 12.90 -4.23 -13.20
C LEU A 111 12.87 -5.09 -14.47
N LEU A 112 12.16 -4.64 -15.51
CA LEU A 112 12.15 -5.31 -16.81
C LEU A 112 13.56 -5.33 -17.43
N ASP A 113 14.27 -4.20 -17.32
CA ASP A 113 15.70 -4.12 -17.59
C ASP A 113 16.46 -4.00 -16.26
N PRO A 114 17.26 -5.02 -15.88
CA PRO A 114 18.03 -5.01 -14.64
C PRO A 114 19.04 -3.86 -14.50
N ASN A 115 19.43 -3.22 -15.61
CA ASN A 115 20.40 -2.12 -15.61
C ASN A 115 19.75 -0.73 -15.56
N SER A 116 18.42 -0.67 -15.49
CA SER A 116 17.70 0.60 -15.37
C SER A 116 18.05 1.32 -14.06
N VAL A 117 18.28 2.63 -14.14
CA VAL A 117 18.54 3.48 -12.98
C VAL A 117 17.21 3.81 -12.31
N VAL A 118 17.16 3.65 -10.99
CA VAL A 118 15.99 4.02 -10.18
C VAL A 118 16.10 5.49 -9.81
N ASP A 119 15.40 6.34 -10.54
CA ASP A 119 15.54 7.81 -10.42
C ASP A 119 14.93 8.41 -9.14
N ARG A 120 14.09 7.66 -8.40
CA ARG A 120 13.65 8.08 -7.06
C ARG A 120 13.97 7.00 -6.02
N PRO A 121 15.04 7.18 -5.22
CA PRO A 121 15.35 6.26 -4.15
C PRO A 121 14.28 6.30 -3.05
N SER A 122 13.96 5.13 -2.50
CA SER A 122 13.10 4.97 -1.34
C SER A 122 13.91 5.01 -0.06
N VAL A 123 13.32 5.51 1.03
CA VAL A 123 13.90 5.44 2.39
C VAL A 123 13.64 4.09 3.07
N PHE A 124 12.74 3.29 2.48
CA PHE A 124 12.50 1.89 2.80
C PHE A 124 13.34 1.00 1.90
#